data_AF-B0NAT5-F1
#
_entry.id   AF-B0NAT5-F1
#
_cell.length_a   1.000
_cell.length_b   1.000
_cell.length_c   1.000
_cell.angle_alpha   90.00
_cell.angle_beta   90.00
_cell.angle_gamma   90.00
#
_symmetry.space_group_name_H-M   'P 1'
#
loop_
_entity.id
_entity.type
_entity.pdbx_description
1 polymer ?
#
loop_
_entity_poly.entity_id
_entity_poly.type
_entity_poly.pdbx_seq_one_letter_code
_entity_poly.pdbx_strand_id
1 'polypeptide(L)'
;MAHTIDEDTKKIVKAIVHGDQKRQGRKRKGKHTNFDRQAEEAIKAAKRDLPLEGMGQTARRHIIDKIYKSLLYNTPWEMLGDTYCCRRLFYEYRMEFCYLIAVHMGIIEEDGSRQQAAGK
;
A
#
# COMPACT_ATOMS: atom_id res chain seq x y z
N MET A 1 7.70 -4.12 -12.83
CA MET A 1 8.46 -5.03 -11.94
C MET A 1 8.01 -4.74 -10.52
N ALA A 2 7.84 -5.74 -9.66
CA ALA A 2 7.54 -5.49 -8.25
C ALA A 2 8.84 -5.17 -7.52
N HIS A 3 8.90 -4.04 -6.82
CA HIS A 3 10.08 -3.69 -6.02
C HIS A 3 10.27 -4.67 -4.87
N THR A 4 11.53 -4.97 -4.56
CA THR A 4 11.91 -5.80 -3.40
C THR A 4 12.25 -4.91 -2.23
N ILE A 5 11.60 -5.15 -1.09
CA ILE A 5 11.96 -4.55 0.20
C ILE A 5 12.44 -5.67 1.13
N ASP A 6 13.37 -5.36 2.03
CA ASP A 6 13.84 -6.31 3.03
C ASP A 6 12.71 -6.71 4.00
N GLU A 7 12.89 -7.84 4.70
CA GLU A 7 11.85 -8.39 5.56
C GLU A 7 11.54 -7.52 6.78
N ASP A 8 12.48 -6.70 7.27
CA ASP A 8 12.24 -5.82 8.40
C ASP A 8 11.46 -4.57 8.00
N THR A 9 11.81 -3.94 6.87
CA THR A 9 11.00 -2.87 6.26
C THR A 9 9.58 -3.34 6.00
N LYS A 10 9.42 -4.56 5.48
CA LYS A 10 8.11 -5.18 5.24
C LYS A 10 7.31 -5.39 6.53
N LYS A 11 7.95 -5.78 7.65
CA LYS A 11 7.29 -5.90 8.96
C LYS A 11 6.82 -4.52 9.45
N ILE A 12 7.66 -3.49 9.33
CA ILE A 12 7.32 -2.11 9.72
C ILE A 12 6.11 -1.63 8.93
N VAL A 13 6.12 -1.74 7.61
CA VAL A 13 5.02 -1.31 6.75
C VAL A 13 3.73 -2.06 7.05
N LYS A 14 3.80 -3.39 7.25
CA LYS A 14 2.63 -4.18 7.65
C LYS A 14 2.06 -3.71 8.99
N ALA A 15 2.90 -3.43 9.97
CA ALA A 15 2.47 -2.92 11.27
C ALA A 15 1.81 -1.53 11.14
N ILE A 16 2.34 -0.68 10.25
CA ILE A 16 1.70 0.58 9.87
C ILE A 16 0.29 0.26 9.35
N VAL A 17 0.13 -0.48 8.26
CA VAL A 17 -1.21 -0.71 7.66
C VAL A 17 -2.18 -1.40 8.63
N HIS A 18 -1.73 -2.42 9.36
CA HIS A 18 -2.55 -3.13 10.37
C HIS A 18 -3.07 -2.19 11.47
N GLY A 19 -2.26 -1.21 11.88
CA GLY A 19 -2.65 -0.21 12.87
C GLY A 19 -3.61 0.88 12.37
N ASP A 20 -3.97 0.91 11.08
CA ASP A 20 -4.65 2.07 10.48
C ASP A 20 -6.04 2.31 11.07
N GLN A 21 -6.83 1.26 11.30
CA GLN A 21 -8.15 1.43 11.92
C GLN A 21 -8.08 2.09 13.29
N LYS A 22 -7.06 1.75 14.10
CA LYS A 22 -6.83 2.38 15.40
C LYS A 22 -6.44 3.85 15.23
N ARG A 23 -5.63 4.20 14.22
CA ARG A 23 -5.25 5.59 13.88
C ARG A 23 -6.44 6.41 13.44
N GLN A 24 -7.28 5.88 12.56
CA GLN A 24 -8.52 6.52 12.13
C GLN A 24 -9.46 6.77 13.33
N GLY A 25 -9.53 5.82 14.27
CA GLY A 25 -10.22 6.00 15.54
C GLY A 25 -9.67 7.14 16.39
N ARG A 26 -8.34 7.30 16.49
CA ARG A 26 -7.71 8.44 17.18
C ARG A 26 -8.01 9.78 16.51
N LYS A 27 -7.97 9.83 15.16
CA LYS A 27 -8.31 11.02 14.37
C LYS A 27 -9.73 11.50 14.64
N ARG A 28 -10.72 10.59 14.61
CA ARG A 28 -12.12 10.91 14.92
C ARG A 28 -12.32 11.46 16.34
N LYS A 29 -11.44 11.08 17.29
CA LYS A 29 -11.45 11.57 18.67
C LYS A 29 -10.61 12.83 18.89
N GLY A 30 -10.03 13.41 17.83
CA GLY A 30 -9.14 14.57 17.92
C GLY A 30 -7.77 14.29 18.56
N LYS A 31 -7.37 13.02 18.71
CA LYS A 31 -6.13 12.59 19.37
C LYS A 31 -5.09 12.03 18.37
N HIS A 32 -5.09 12.51 17.14
CA HIS A 32 -4.14 12.04 16.13
C HIS A 32 -2.76 12.65 16.35
N THR A 33 -1.73 11.85 16.15
CA THR A 33 -0.33 12.30 16.20
C THR A 33 0.18 12.73 14.83
N ASN A 34 1.34 13.39 14.78
CA ASN A 34 2.02 13.69 13.51
C ASN A 34 2.33 12.41 12.72
N PHE A 35 2.74 11.35 13.42
CA PHE A 35 2.95 10.04 12.81
C PHE A 35 1.64 9.48 12.23
N ASP A 36 0.51 9.64 12.92
CA ASP A 36 -0.78 9.16 12.41
C ASP A 36 -1.15 9.87 11.09
N ARG A 37 -0.89 11.18 10.99
CA ARG A 37 -1.10 11.95 9.75
C ARG A 37 -0.18 11.47 8.64
N GLN A 38 1.11 11.32 8.92
CA GLN A 38 2.09 10.86 7.94
C GLN A 38 1.75 9.45 7.41
N ALA A 39 1.37 8.52 8.30
CA ALA A 39 0.97 7.18 7.91
C ALA A 39 -0.29 7.17 7.04
N GLU A 40 -1.28 8.01 7.35
CA GLU A 40 -2.48 8.15 6.54
C GLU A 40 -2.16 8.71 5.15
N GLU A 41 -1.32 9.75 5.08
CA GLU A 41 -0.87 10.37 3.83
C GLU A 41 -0.07 9.39 2.98
N ALA A 42 0.84 8.62 3.58
CA ALA A 42 1.63 7.59 2.90
C ALA A 42 0.75 6.48 2.31
N ILE A 43 -0.25 5.98 3.06
CA ILE A 43 -1.21 5.00 2.56
C ILE A 43 -2.04 5.60 1.42
N LYS A 44 -2.47 6.87 1.52
CA LYS A 44 -3.24 7.54 0.48
C LYS A 44 -2.42 7.75 -0.80
N ALA A 45 -1.17 8.17 -0.67
CA ALA A 45 -0.24 8.33 -1.79
C ALA A 45 0.05 6.98 -2.46
N ALA A 46 0.32 5.93 -1.68
CA ALA A 46 0.53 4.58 -2.22
C ALA A 46 -0.69 4.05 -3.01
N LYS A 47 -1.92 4.36 -2.57
CA LYS A 47 -3.14 4.00 -3.32
C LYS A 47 -3.24 4.73 -4.66
N ARG A 48 -2.82 5.99 -4.70
CA ARG A 48 -2.79 6.80 -5.93
C ARG A 48 -1.72 6.30 -6.88
N ASP A 49 -0.54 5.97 -6.36
CA ASP A 49 0.68 5.76 -7.14
C ASP A 49 0.91 4.30 -7.54
N LEU A 50 0.10 3.36 -7.01
CA LEU A 50 0.17 1.94 -7.39
C LEU A 50 -0.07 1.77 -8.91
N PRO A 51 0.89 1.21 -9.68
CA PRO A 51 0.73 1.05 -11.12
C PRO A 51 -0.21 -0.12 -11.43
N LEU A 52 -1.39 0.19 -11.96
CA LEU A 52 -2.40 -0.79 -12.42
C LEU A 52 -2.83 -0.40 -13.83
N GLU A 53 -1.87 -0.30 -14.73
CA GLU A 53 -2.07 0.10 -16.13
C GLU A 53 -3.03 -0.86 -16.85
N GLY A 54 -3.84 -0.32 -17.77
CA GLY A 54 -4.81 -1.10 -18.54
C GLY A 54 -6.08 -1.51 -17.78
N MET A 55 -6.22 -1.16 -16.50
CA MET A 55 -7.42 -1.46 -15.72
C MET A 55 -8.39 -0.28 -15.67
N GLY A 56 -9.68 -0.55 -15.85
CA GLY A 56 -10.73 0.44 -15.62
C GLY A 56 -10.75 0.94 -14.17
N GLN A 57 -11.21 2.18 -13.94
CA GLN A 57 -11.15 2.83 -12.63
C GLN A 57 -11.85 2.01 -11.52
N THR A 58 -12.98 1.38 -11.82
CA THR A 58 -13.70 0.51 -10.88
C THR A 58 -12.87 -0.69 -10.47
N ALA A 59 -12.25 -1.37 -11.44
CA ALA A 59 -11.41 -2.52 -11.18
C ALA A 59 -10.14 -2.14 -10.39
N ARG A 60 -9.50 -1.01 -10.77
CA ARG A 60 -8.37 -0.42 -10.05
C ARG A 60 -8.71 -0.20 -8.58
N ARG A 61 -9.84 0.47 -8.29
CA ARG A 61 -10.30 0.73 -6.91
C ARG A 61 -10.54 -0.56 -6.14
N HIS A 62 -11.16 -1.56 -6.77
CA HIS A 62 -11.48 -2.83 -6.15
C HIS A 62 -10.21 -3.61 -5.76
N ILE A 63 -9.24 -3.71 -6.67
CA ILE A 63 -7.95 -4.38 -6.41
C ILE A 63 -7.22 -3.70 -5.25
N ILE A 64 -7.14 -2.36 -5.26
CA ILE A 64 -6.50 -1.59 -4.19
C ILE A 64 -7.19 -1.83 -2.84
N ASP A 65 -8.52 -1.85 -2.80
CA ASP A 65 -9.27 -2.13 -1.57
C ASP A 65 -8.98 -3.53 -1.03
N LYS A 66 -8.86 -4.53 -1.91
CA LYS A 66 -8.54 -5.92 -1.53
C LYS A 66 -7.10 -6.04 -1.03
N ILE A 67 -6.13 -5.38 -1.66
CA ILE A 67 -4.75 -5.30 -1.18
C ILE A 67 -4.69 -4.65 0.20
N TYR A 68 -5.37 -3.52 0.36
CA TYR A 68 -5.44 -2.81 1.62
C TYR A 68 -6.07 -3.69 2.73
N LYS A 69 -7.19 -4.36 2.46
CA LYS A 69 -7.82 -5.31 3.40
C LYS A 69 -6.92 -6.49 3.74
N SER A 70 -6.22 -7.05 2.76
CA SER A 70 -5.24 -8.13 2.97
C SER A 70 -4.16 -7.72 3.96
N LEU A 71 -3.62 -6.49 3.84
CA LEU A 71 -2.61 -5.98 4.74
C LEU A 71 -3.19 -5.60 6.11
N LEU A 72 -4.37 -4.99 6.12
CA LEU A 72 -5.05 -4.54 7.34
C LEU A 72 -5.39 -5.71 8.26
N TYR A 73 -5.86 -6.83 7.71
CA TYR A 73 -6.32 -7.99 8.50
C TYR A 73 -5.41 -9.22 8.39
N ASN A 74 -4.27 -9.09 7.70
CA ASN A 74 -3.41 -10.22 7.35
C ASN A 74 -4.17 -11.34 6.62
N THR A 75 -5.19 -10.98 5.85
CA THR A 75 -6.02 -11.94 5.11
C THR A 75 -5.30 -12.34 3.81
N PRO A 76 -5.05 -13.64 3.56
CA PRO A 76 -4.47 -14.13 2.32
C PRO A 76 -5.46 -14.01 1.15
N TRP A 77 -4.93 -14.04 -0.07
CA TRP A 77 -5.70 -13.78 -1.29
C TRP A 77 -6.89 -14.74 -1.44
N GLU A 78 -6.70 -15.99 -1.06
CA GLU A 78 -7.68 -17.09 -1.15
C GLU A 78 -8.94 -16.83 -0.32
N MET A 79 -8.85 -15.98 0.72
CA MET A 79 -9.97 -15.65 1.61
C MET A 79 -10.63 -14.30 1.28
N LEU A 80 -10.17 -13.59 0.25
CA LEU A 80 -10.68 -12.26 -0.10
C LEU A 80 -11.86 -12.30 -1.10
N GLY A 81 -12.19 -13.47 -1.64
CA GLY A 81 -13.21 -13.64 -2.68
C GLY A 81 -12.80 -12.99 -4.01
N ASP A 82 -13.71 -12.26 -4.65
CA ASP A 82 -13.43 -11.57 -5.91
C ASP A 82 -12.37 -10.48 -5.73
N THR A 83 -11.21 -10.68 -6.34
CA THR A 83 -10.05 -9.78 -6.27
C THR A 83 -9.70 -9.11 -7.60
N TYR A 84 -10.34 -9.51 -8.70
CA TYR A 84 -10.18 -8.96 -10.06
C TYR A 84 -8.74 -9.06 -10.62
N CYS A 85 -7.89 -9.86 -9.99
CA CYS A 85 -6.57 -10.21 -10.49
C CYS A 85 -6.20 -11.61 -9.99
N CYS A 86 -5.32 -12.29 -10.72
CA CYS A 86 -4.85 -13.60 -10.30
C CYS A 86 -3.92 -13.48 -9.07
N ARG A 87 -3.77 -14.58 -8.33
CA ARG A 87 -2.94 -14.67 -7.13
C ARG A 87 -1.55 -14.06 -7.28
N ARG A 88 -0.88 -14.34 -8.41
CA ARG A 88 0.47 -13.83 -8.70
C ARG A 88 0.48 -12.30 -8.75
N LEU A 89 -0.34 -11.71 -9.62
CA LEU A 89 -0.44 -10.25 -9.77
C LEU A 89 -0.85 -9.59 -8.46
N PHE A 90 -1.76 -10.20 -7.70
CA PHE A 90 -2.17 -9.69 -6.40
C PHE A 90 -0.99 -9.51 -5.43
N TYR A 91 -0.12 -10.52 -5.31
CA TYR A 91 1.04 -10.42 -4.43
C TYR A 91 2.12 -9.49 -4.99
N GLU A 92 2.28 -9.39 -6.30
CA GLU A 92 3.13 -8.37 -6.94
C GLU A 92 2.64 -6.96 -6.59
N TYR A 93 1.35 -6.67 -6.75
CA TYR A 93 0.76 -5.38 -6.38
C TYR A 93 0.80 -5.12 -4.87
N ARG A 94 0.61 -6.15 -4.05
CA ARG A 94 0.71 -6.01 -2.58
C ARG A 94 2.12 -5.69 -2.14
N MET A 95 3.14 -6.26 -2.78
CA MET A 95 4.54 -5.92 -2.53
C MET A 95 4.84 -4.50 -2.98
N GLU A 96 4.40 -4.12 -4.17
CA GLU A 96 4.54 -2.77 -4.70
C GLU A 96 3.87 -1.72 -3.80
N PHE A 97 2.68 -2.04 -3.29
CA PHE A 97 1.97 -1.18 -2.36
C PHE A 97 2.74 -1.00 -1.04
N CYS A 98 3.37 -2.06 -0.53
CA CYS A 98 4.23 -1.95 0.65
C CYS A 98 5.47 -1.09 0.38
N TYR A 99 6.10 -1.26 -0.78
CA TYR A 99 7.23 -0.44 -1.20
C TYR A 99 6.87 1.04 -1.25
N LEU A 100 5.76 1.39 -1.90
CA LEU A 100 5.26 2.77 -1.98
C LEU A 100 5.01 3.37 -0.60
N ILE A 101 4.43 2.62 0.33
CA ILE A 101 4.25 3.09 1.71
C ILE A 101 5.60 3.35 2.38
N ALA A 102 6.58 2.45 2.20
CA ALA A 102 7.92 2.64 2.76
C ALA A 102 8.58 3.91 2.25
N VAL A 103 8.51 4.17 0.94
CA VAL A 103 9.01 5.39 0.30
C VAL A 103 8.29 6.63 0.84
N HIS A 104 6.95 6.65 0.84
CA HIS A 104 6.20 7.81 1.33
C HIS A 104 6.34 8.05 2.84
N MET A 105 6.67 7.01 3.62
CA MET A 105 7.02 7.14 5.03
C MET A 105 8.46 7.62 5.25
N GLY A 106 9.29 7.65 4.20
CA GLY A 106 10.72 7.95 4.31
C GLY A 106 11.53 6.86 5.02
N ILE A 107 11.04 5.61 5.01
CA ILE A 107 11.77 4.46 5.58
C ILE A 107 12.89 4.02 4.64
N ILE A 108 12.63 4.10 3.34
CA ILE A 108 13.59 3.81 2.27
C ILE A 108 13.55 4.95 1.25
N GLU A 109 14.62 5.09 0.49
CA GLU A 109 14.67 6.00 -0.65
C GLU A 109 13.97 5.37 -1.87
N GLU A 110 13.42 6.19 -2.75
CA GLU A 110 12.87 5.70 -4.02
C GLU A 110 14.02 5.27 -4.93
N ASP A 111 13.91 4.09 -5.54
CA ASP A 111 14.90 3.63 -6.50
C ASP A 111 14.86 4.57 -7.71
N GLY A 112 16.00 5.20 -8.04
CA GLY A 112 16.13 6.20 -9.10
C GLY A 112 15.74 5.71 -10.51
N SER A 113 15.44 4.43 -10.69
CA SER A 113 14.88 3.86 -11.92
C SER A 113 13.48 4.39 -12.27
N ARG A 114 12.73 4.94 -11.31
CA ARG A 114 11.43 5.59 -11.57
C ARG A 114 11.53 7.01 -12.14
N GLN A 115 12.60 7.75 -11.83
CA GLN A 115 12.81 9.11 -12.35
C GLN A 115 13.01 9.12 -13.88
N GLN A 116 13.50 8.02 -14.47
CA GLN A 116 13.72 7.92 -15.92
C GLN A 116 12.44 7.65 -16.72
N ALA A 117 11.37 7.16 -16.09
CA ALA A 117 10.10 6.85 -16.75
C ALA A 117 9.11 8.03 -16.80
N ALA A 118 9.26 9.02 -15.90
CA ALA A 118 8.44 10.23 -15.87
C ALA A 118 9.01 11.41 -16.69
N GLY A 119 10.19 11.22 -17.28
CA GLY A 119 10.90 12.22 -18.08
C GLY A 119 11.09 11.78 -19.54
N LYS A 120 10.00 11.52 -20.26
CA LYS A 120 9.95 11.51 -21.73
C LYS A 120 8.59 12.01 -22.22
#